data_AF-A0A1W9UJQ0-F1
#
_entry.id   AF-A0A1W9UJQ0-F1
#
_cell.length_a   1.000
_cell.length_b   1.000
_cell.length_c   1.000
_cell.angle_alpha   90.00
_cell.angle_beta   90.00
_cell.angle_gamma   90.00
#
_symmetry.space_group_name_H-M   'P 1'
#
loop_
_entity.id
_entity.type
_entity.pdbx_description
1 polymer ?
#
loop_
_entity_poly.entity_id
_entity_poly.type
_entity_poly.pdbx_seq_one_letter_code
_entity_poly.pdbx_strand_id
1 'polypeptide(L)'
;MDRFDLQLNNRRDEQMDRRIRDIMIEPVLISSDVTFIDVLQRMMCAKTNSLLVVNKLGVLVGRVQSLDLLWQIKPGYLDSEFAALTAHFVDEDGFKDACVESQHIPLDQFMEKNPKTVSPDTRLMEAAMIAIEDKHARIPVVDENNIPVGIVTRTELKKVVGHYLKLEDCAEGEQATFSLGTGKSEPLTTLLLPLAGNDIDKRIVKFAGCLAAALVERAQGITMLHVTGEGFLKRHLDKAASRRVKGTVIESGIFNNSRKRQITEVVQPMLDSTLADLKGYGVTCPVRQKVVDGDYAQQILQVAEEGGFSTIVMGRRGLSLVGEIFKGSVSAEVLHQPYGGAIYIVGEKFTTEGLCPVSKVLIPVDGSAYALAAVHEAAALSSQLGTNIASITLLRVVDISKHREKTAELDQDADRILSEARQILLDAGIDEQKIVSRAHYGTPADSILALSVETDANLIMIGRRGRSASKELLMGSVSSAVLHRCGGSTVAIISSAADSAEK
;
A
#
# COMPACT_ATOMS: atom_id res chain seq x y z
N MET A 1 -34.93 46.97 19.86
CA MET A 1 -35.15 45.51 19.70
C MET A 1 -34.69 45.17 18.29
N ASP A 2 -33.37 45.22 18.15
CA ASP A 2 -32.68 45.82 17.02
C ASP A 2 -32.12 44.79 16.05
N ARG A 3 -31.88 45.28 14.83
CA ARG A 3 -31.31 44.64 13.62
C ARG A 3 -30.16 43.63 13.82
N PHE A 4 -29.57 43.53 15.01
CA PHE A 4 -28.56 42.53 15.36
C PHE A 4 -29.12 41.11 15.52
N ASP A 5 -30.33 40.94 16.05
CA ASP A 5 -30.93 39.60 16.20
C ASP A 5 -31.38 39.01 14.85
N LEU A 6 -31.78 39.88 13.90
CA LEU A 6 -32.11 39.48 12.52
C LEU A 6 -30.87 39.07 11.71
N GLN A 7 -29.70 39.68 11.93
CA GLN A 7 -28.46 39.28 11.25
C GLN A 7 -27.83 38.01 11.83
N LEU A 8 -28.03 37.72 13.12
CA LEU A 8 -27.59 36.47 13.74
C LEU A 8 -28.49 35.28 13.39
N ASN A 9 -29.80 35.50 13.22
CA ASN A 9 -30.69 34.47 12.68
C ASN A 9 -30.47 34.23 11.18
N ASN A 10 -30.30 35.27 10.36
CA ASN A 10 -30.00 35.07 8.93
C ASN A 10 -28.65 34.36 8.68
N ARG A 11 -27.65 34.52 9.55
CA ARG A 11 -26.37 33.78 9.42
C ARG A 11 -26.42 32.34 9.95
N ARG A 12 -27.41 31.97 10.77
CA ARG A 12 -27.62 30.58 11.20
C ARG A 12 -28.42 29.77 10.19
N ASP A 13 -29.34 30.42 9.47
CA ASP A 13 -30.16 29.75 8.46
C ASP A 13 -29.40 29.47 7.14
N GLU A 14 -28.41 30.28 6.77
CA GLU A 14 -27.58 30.01 5.57
C GLU A 14 -26.54 28.89 5.78
N GLN A 15 -26.29 28.47 7.03
CA GLN A 15 -25.21 27.52 7.36
C GLN A 15 -25.70 26.09 7.66
N MET A 16 -27.00 25.80 7.57
CA MET A 16 -27.53 24.57 8.17
C MET A 16 -28.74 23.98 7.44
N ASP A 17 -28.56 23.45 6.23
CA ASP A 17 -29.15 22.16 5.79
C ASP A 17 -28.84 21.86 4.31
N ARG A 18 -27.56 21.67 3.93
CA ARG A 18 -27.29 21.11 2.60
C ARG A 18 -27.95 19.73 2.48
N ARG A 19 -28.62 19.51 1.36
CA ARG A 19 -29.36 18.30 1.02
C ARG A 19 -28.70 17.58 -0.14
N ILE A 20 -29.13 16.36 -0.38
CA ILE A 20 -28.61 15.56 -1.51
C ILE A 20 -28.84 16.26 -2.86
N ARG A 21 -29.97 16.95 -3.02
CA ARG A 21 -30.26 17.77 -4.22
C ARG A 21 -29.18 18.80 -4.56
N ASP A 22 -28.40 19.25 -3.58
CA ASP A 22 -27.40 20.31 -3.78
C ASP A 22 -26.07 19.76 -4.31
N ILE A 23 -25.88 18.44 -4.30
CA ILE A 23 -24.60 17.78 -4.58
C ILE A 23 -24.71 16.60 -5.55
N MET A 24 -25.92 16.18 -5.91
CA MET A 24 -26.12 15.09 -6.85
C MET A 24 -25.71 15.49 -8.27
N ILE A 25 -25.18 14.54 -9.02
CA ILE A 25 -24.87 14.70 -10.46
C ILE A 25 -25.89 13.91 -11.29
N GLU A 26 -25.93 14.22 -12.59
CA GLU A 26 -26.84 13.55 -13.52
C GLU A 26 -26.50 12.04 -13.63
N PRO A 27 -27.51 11.15 -13.52
CA PRO A 27 -27.26 9.72 -13.59
C PRO A 27 -27.11 9.28 -15.05
N VAL A 28 -26.19 8.36 -15.31
CA VAL A 28 -26.13 7.69 -16.62
C VAL A 28 -27.02 6.45 -16.56
N LEU A 29 -28.10 6.49 -17.34
CA LEU A 29 -29.11 5.44 -17.38
C LEU A 29 -28.85 4.42 -18.49
N ILE A 30 -29.33 3.20 -18.27
CA ILE A 30 -29.44 2.11 -19.25
C ILE A 30 -30.72 1.31 -19.02
N SER A 31 -31.31 0.78 -20.08
CA SER A 31 -32.51 -0.08 -19.99
C SER A 31 -32.14 -1.46 -19.45
N SER A 32 -33.08 -2.14 -18.79
CA SER A 32 -32.90 -3.50 -18.26
C SER A 32 -32.90 -4.59 -19.34
N ASP A 33 -33.44 -4.31 -20.53
CA ASP A 33 -33.55 -5.25 -21.66
C ASP A 33 -32.38 -5.15 -22.64
N VAL A 34 -31.15 -5.11 -22.09
CA VAL A 34 -29.90 -5.00 -22.85
C VAL A 34 -28.92 -6.10 -22.46
N THR A 35 -27.83 -6.21 -23.22
CA THR A 35 -26.78 -7.21 -23.03
C THR A 35 -25.48 -6.59 -22.50
N PHE A 36 -24.51 -7.44 -22.15
CA PHE A 36 -23.17 -7.05 -21.72
C PHE A 36 -22.50 -6.05 -22.67
N ILE A 37 -22.56 -6.27 -23.98
CA ILE A 37 -21.92 -5.39 -24.96
C ILE A 37 -22.54 -3.98 -24.96
N ASP A 38 -23.86 -3.88 -24.80
CA ASP A 38 -24.58 -2.61 -24.73
C ASP A 38 -24.17 -1.82 -23.48
N VAL A 39 -24.01 -2.52 -22.35
CA VAL A 39 -23.56 -1.94 -21.07
C VAL A 39 -22.14 -1.40 -21.21
N LEU A 40 -21.22 -2.19 -21.76
CA LEU A 40 -19.84 -1.79 -21.99
C LEU A 40 -19.77 -0.58 -22.92
N GLN A 41 -20.50 -0.60 -24.04
CA GLN A 41 -20.58 0.51 -24.98
C GLN A 41 -21.11 1.77 -24.31
N ARG A 42 -22.17 1.65 -23.50
CA ARG A 42 -22.75 2.79 -22.76
C ARG A 42 -21.75 3.38 -21.76
N MET A 43 -21.03 2.54 -21.01
CA MET A 43 -19.98 2.97 -20.08
C MET A 43 -18.84 3.70 -20.80
N MET A 44 -18.35 3.16 -21.93
CA MET A 44 -17.29 3.77 -22.72
C MET A 44 -17.71 5.12 -23.32
N CYS A 45 -18.90 5.19 -23.92
CA CYS A 45 -19.42 6.44 -24.51
C CYS A 45 -19.66 7.52 -23.47
N ALA A 46 -20.24 7.16 -22.32
CA ALA A 46 -20.50 8.09 -21.24
C ALA A 46 -19.28 8.33 -20.33
N LYS A 47 -18.15 7.67 -20.60
CA LYS A 47 -16.91 7.73 -19.81
C LYS A 47 -17.17 7.53 -18.31
N THR A 48 -17.98 6.53 -17.97
CA THR A 48 -18.38 6.21 -16.59
C THR A 48 -18.16 4.73 -16.28
N ASN A 49 -17.82 4.43 -15.03
CA ASN A 49 -17.65 3.05 -14.54
C ASN A 49 -18.91 2.50 -13.85
N SER A 50 -20.04 3.19 -13.95
CA SER A 50 -21.31 2.71 -13.39
C SER A 50 -22.51 3.30 -14.12
N LEU A 51 -23.56 2.49 -14.23
CA LEU A 51 -24.85 2.86 -14.80
C LEU A 51 -25.97 2.51 -13.82
N LEU A 52 -27.05 3.29 -13.86
CA LEU A 52 -28.31 2.94 -13.22
C LEU A 52 -29.21 2.24 -14.23
N VAL A 53 -29.78 1.10 -13.82
CA VAL A 53 -30.60 0.25 -14.68
C VAL A 53 -32.07 0.57 -14.41
N VAL A 54 -32.78 0.96 -15.46
CA VAL A 54 -34.21 1.30 -15.40
C VAL A 54 -35.04 0.37 -16.27
N ASN A 55 -36.30 0.15 -15.87
CA ASN A 55 -37.25 -0.56 -16.72
C ASN A 55 -37.88 0.39 -17.77
N LYS A 56 -38.81 -0.13 -18.58
CA LYS A 56 -39.52 0.64 -19.63
C LYS A 56 -40.34 1.83 -19.12
N LEU A 57 -40.64 1.87 -17.82
CA LEU A 57 -41.35 2.98 -17.17
C LEU A 57 -40.39 4.00 -16.55
N GLY A 58 -39.07 3.81 -16.68
CA GLY A 58 -38.05 4.68 -16.08
C GLY A 58 -37.75 4.41 -14.61
N VAL A 59 -38.39 3.39 -14.01
CA VAL A 59 -38.20 3.05 -12.59
C VAL A 59 -36.88 2.31 -12.40
N LEU A 60 -36.13 2.68 -11.36
CA LEU A 60 -34.88 2.02 -10.99
C LEU A 60 -35.11 0.56 -10.60
N VAL A 61 -34.45 -0.37 -11.29
CA VAL A 61 -34.51 -1.81 -11.02
C VAL A 61 -33.17 -2.41 -10.62
N GLY A 62 -32.07 -1.72 -10.92
CA GLY A 62 -30.74 -2.19 -10.60
C GLY A 62 -29.65 -1.15 -10.82
N ARG A 63 -28.42 -1.55 -10.56
CA ARG A 63 -27.21 -0.82 -10.97
C ARG A 63 -26.18 -1.80 -11.50
N VAL A 64 -25.28 -1.30 -12.33
CA VAL A 64 -24.16 -2.08 -12.88
C VAL A 64 -22.88 -1.26 -12.84
N GLN A 65 -21.79 -1.89 -12.47
CA GLN A 65 -20.45 -1.31 -12.32
C GLN A 65 -19.45 -2.02 -13.22
N SER A 66 -18.32 -1.36 -13.50
CA SER A 66 -17.23 -1.97 -14.28
C SER A 66 -16.70 -3.26 -13.65
N LEU A 67 -16.79 -3.40 -12.31
CA LEU A 67 -16.42 -4.63 -11.61
C LEU A 67 -17.35 -5.80 -11.96
N ASP A 68 -18.64 -5.55 -12.17
CA ASP A 68 -19.59 -6.59 -12.57
C ASP A 68 -19.26 -7.12 -13.96
N LEU A 69 -18.79 -6.24 -14.86
CA LEU A 69 -18.31 -6.65 -16.19
C LEU A 69 -17.07 -7.55 -16.10
N LEU A 70 -16.12 -7.20 -15.23
CA LEU A 70 -14.92 -8.02 -14.99
C LEU A 70 -15.27 -9.39 -14.40
N TRP A 71 -16.32 -9.46 -13.58
CA TRP A 71 -16.83 -10.73 -13.07
C TRP A 71 -17.47 -11.60 -14.16
N GLN A 72 -18.07 -11.02 -15.21
CA GLN A 72 -18.66 -11.81 -16.29
C GLN A 72 -17.64 -12.41 -17.25
N ILE A 73 -16.51 -11.73 -17.46
CA ILE A 73 -15.42 -12.24 -18.31
C ILE A 73 -14.49 -13.19 -17.55
N LYS A 74 -14.83 -13.56 -16.31
CA LYS A 74 -14.08 -14.48 -15.49
C LYS A 74 -14.36 -15.92 -15.97
N PRO A 75 -13.35 -16.70 -16.41
CA PRO A 75 -13.54 -18.10 -16.74
C PRO A 75 -14.05 -18.91 -15.53
N GLY A 76 -15.04 -19.79 -15.73
CA GLY A 76 -15.71 -20.51 -14.63
C GLY A 76 -14.81 -21.41 -13.76
N TYR A 77 -13.61 -21.77 -14.22
CA TYR A 77 -12.62 -22.50 -13.41
C TYR A 77 -11.84 -21.61 -12.42
N LEU A 78 -12.01 -20.28 -12.49
CA LEU A 78 -11.44 -19.32 -11.54
C LEU A 78 -12.34 -19.10 -10.30
N ASP A 79 -13.40 -19.90 -10.10
CA ASP A 79 -14.26 -19.84 -8.90
C ASP A 79 -13.71 -20.62 -7.68
N SER A 80 -12.49 -21.18 -7.81
CA SER A 80 -11.82 -21.90 -6.72
C SER A 80 -10.96 -20.98 -5.85
N GLU A 81 -10.57 -21.49 -4.67
CA GLU A 81 -9.59 -20.85 -3.77
C GLU A 81 -8.23 -20.55 -4.43
N PHE A 82 -8.01 -21.03 -5.66
CA PHE A 82 -6.79 -20.86 -6.45
C PHE A 82 -6.93 -19.88 -7.63
N ALA A 83 -8.00 -19.08 -7.69
CA ALA A 83 -8.28 -18.15 -8.80
C ALA A 83 -7.06 -17.31 -9.25
N ALA A 84 -6.24 -16.83 -8.30
CA ALA A 84 -5.03 -16.07 -8.59
C ALA A 84 -3.91 -16.92 -9.21
N LEU A 85 -3.81 -18.19 -8.81
CA LEU A 85 -2.86 -19.16 -9.38
C LEU A 85 -3.30 -19.63 -10.77
N THR A 86 -4.61 -19.82 -10.98
CA THR A 86 -5.15 -20.28 -12.25
C THR A 86 -5.21 -19.17 -13.31
N ALA A 87 -5.32 -17.90 -12.90
CA ALA A 87 -5.20 -16.74 -13.80
C ALA A 87 -3.84 -16.68 -14.52
N HIS A 88 -2.75 -17.20 -13.93
CA HIS A 88 -1.43 -17.27 -14.57
C HIS A 88 -1.37 -18.19 -15.81
N PHE A 89 -2.37 -19.07 -15.98
CA PHE A 89 -2.46 -19.96 -17.13
C PHE A 89 -3.42 -19.44 -18.21
N VAL A 90 -4.02 -18.27 -18.01
CA VAL A 90 -4.86 -17.61 -19.02
C VAL A 90 -3.97 -16.70 -19.84
N ASP A 91 -3.76 -17.05 -21.09
CA ASP A 91 -3.07 -16.21 -22.08
C ASP A 91 -4.02 -15.15 -22.66
N GLU A 92 -3.48 -14.28 -23.52
CA GLU A 92 -4.25 -13.20 -24.16
C GLU A 92 -5.44 -13.73 -24.98
N ASP A 93 -5.28 -14.90 -25.60
CA ASP A 93 -6.34 -15.57 -26.36
C ASP A 93 -7.46 -16.05 -25.42
N GLY A 94 -7.14 -16.64 -24.27
CA GLY A 94 -8.15 -17.02 -23.27
C GLY A 94 -8.93 -15.83 -22.71
N PHE A 95 -8.29 -14.67 -22.53
CA PHE A 95 -8.98 -13.44 -22.12
C PHE A 95 -9.91 -12.91 -23.22
N LYS A 96 -9.44 -12.96 -24.47
CA LYS A 96 -10.21 -12.55 -25.64
C LYS A 96 -11.44 -13.43 -25.84
N ASP A 97 -11.29 -14.75 -25.72
CA ASP A 97 -12.40 -15.70 -25.84
C ASP A 97 -13.45 -15.45 -24.77
N ALA A 98 -13.04 -15.25 -23.51
CA ALA A 98 -13.96 -14.90 -22.42
C ALA A 98 -14.73 -13.60 -22.72
N CYS A 99 -14.06 -12.58 -23.27
CA CYS A 99 -14.72 -11.34 -23.69
C CYS A 99 -15.74 -11.56 -24.81
N VAL A 100 -15.47 -12.46 -25.77
CA VAL A 100 -16.40 -12.79 -26.86
C VAL A 100 -17.61 -13.59 -26.35
N GLU A 101 -17.38 -14.54 -25.46
CA GLU A 101 -18.44 -15.36 -24.85
C GLU A 101 -19.41 -14.52 -24.01
N SER A 102 -18.91 -13.52 -23.27
CA SER A 102 -19.75 -12.68 -22.41
C SER A 102 -20.65 -11.70 -23.16
N GLN A 103 -20.41 -11.44 -24.47
CA GLN A 103 -21.06 -10.34 -25.21
C GLN A 103 -22.59 -10.36 -25.15
N HIS A 104 -23.18 -11.56 -25.17
CA HIS A 104 -24.63 -11.75 -25.23
C HIS A 104 -25.27 -12.03 -23.87
N ILE A 105 -24.52 -11.98 -22.77
CA ILE A 105 -25.07 -12.17 -21.42
C ILE A 105 -26.09 -11.05 -21.14
N PRO A 106 -27.35 -11.39 -20.82
CA PRO A 106 -28.36 -10.41 -20.43
C PRO A 106 -27.99 -9.66 -19.15
N LEU A 107 -28.23 -8.35 -19.12
CA LEU A 107 -27.90 -7.48 -17.97
C LEU A 107 -28.52 -7.94 -16.65
N ASP A 108 -29.73 -8.50 -16.69
CA ASP A 108 -30.46 -8.94 -15.50
C ASP A 108 -29.82 -10.13 -14.75
N GLN A 109 -28.84 -10.80 -15.38
CA GLN A 109 -28.07 -11.90 -14.78
C GLN A 109 -26.92 -11.42 -13.92
N PHE A 110 -26.39 -10.22 -14.16
CA PHE A 110 -25.18 -9.74 -13.49
C PHE A 110 -25.30 -8.34 -12.86
N MET A 111 -26.39 -7.62 -13.08
CA MET A 111 -26.64 -6.37 -12.37
C MET A 111 -26.94 -6.61 -10.89
N GLU A 112 -26.56 -5.65 -10.06
CA GLU A 112 -27.02 -5.60 -8.67
C GLU A 112 -28.49 -5.16 -8.65
N LYS A 113 -29.34 -5.99 -8.03
CA LYS A 113 -30.78 -5.75 -7.92
C LYS A 113 -31.09 -4.98 -6.64
N ASN A 114 -32.05 -4.05 -6.73
CA ASN A 114 -32.53 -3.25 -5.59
C ASN A 114 -31.43 -2.49 -4.83
N PRO A 115 -30.65 -1.63 -5.52
CA PRO A 115 -29.62 -0.83 -4.86
C PRO A 115 -30.23 0.07 -3.77
N LYS A 116 -29.50 0.30 -2.69
CA LYS A 116 -29.89 1.30 -1.68
C LYS A 116 -29.97 2.69 -2.32
N THR A 117 -31.08 3.39 -2.10
CA THR A 117 -31.32 4.73 -2.68
C THR A 117 -31.49 5.79 -1.60
N VAL A 118 -31.40 7.05 -2.00
CA VAL A 118 -31.74 8.22 -1.18
C VAL A 118 -32.72 9.11 -1.95
N SER A 119 -33.43 9.99 -1.24
CA SER A 119 -34.24 11.03 -1.89
C SER A 119 -33.45 12.34 -2.02
N PRO A 120 -33.87 13.28 -2.89
CA PRO A 120 -33.27 14.61 -2.99
C PRO A 120 -33.24 15.37 -1.66
N ASP A 121 -34.16 15.04 -0.74
CA ASP A 121 -34.31 15.67 0.57
C ASP A 121 -33.62 14.90 1.71
N THR A 122 -32.93 13.81 1.39
CA THR A 122 -32.09 13.09 2.35
C THR A 122 -30.96 14.01 2.84
N ARG A 123 -30.61 13.88 4.13
CA ARG A 123 -29.52 14.64 4.74
C ARG A 123 -28.16 14.08 4.34
N LEU A 124 -27.15 14.96 4.23
CA LEU A 124 -25.79 14.57 3.83
C LEU A 124 -25.19 13.46 4.69
N MET A 125 -25.40 13.51 6.01
CA MET A 125 -24.84 12.50 6.91
C MET A 125 -25.48 11.13 6.75
N GLU A 126 -26.77 11.08 6.47
CA GLU A 126 -27.48 9.84 6.17
C GLU A 126 -26.96 9.22 4.87
N ALA A 127 -26.76 10.02 3.83
CA ALA A 127 -26.14 9.57 2.59
C ALA A 127 -24.68 9.11 2.78
N ALA A 128 -23.91 9.79 3.64
CA ALA A 128 -22.55 9.37 3.97
C ALA A 128 -22.51 8.03 4.70
N MET A 129 -23.46 7.76 5.62
CA MET A 129 -23.57 6.46 6.28
C MET A 129 -23.88 5.34 5.29
N ILE A 130 -24.79 5.58 4.34
CA ILE A 130 -25.07 4.63 3.25
C ILE A 130 -23.79 4.38 2.43
N ALA A 131 -23.01 5.41 2.10
CA ALA A 131 -21.75 5.27 1.35
C ALA A 131 -20.65 4.49 2.09
N ILE A 132 -20.68 4.48 3.42
CA ILE A 132 -19.76 3.72 4.28
C ILE A 132 -20.20 2.26 4.36
N GLU A 133 -21.49 2.00 4.59
CA GLU A 133 -22.03 0.64 4.72
C GLU A 133 -21.98 -0.17 3.43
N ASP A 134 -22.28 0.46 2.30
CA ASP A 134 -22.53 -0.24 1.04
C ASP A 134 -21.25 -0.68 0.32
N LYS A 135 -20.07 -0.34 0.83
CA LYS A 135 -18.73 -0.48 0.21
C LYS A 135 -18.57 0.16 -1.18
N HIS A 136 -19.66 0.53 -1.84
CA HIS A 136 -19.73 1.11 -3.17
C HIS A 136 -20.03 2.62 -3.09
N ALA A 137 -19.27 3.38 -3.86
CA ALA A 137 -19.10 4.83 -3.71
C ALA A 137 -20.14 5.69 -4.45
N ARG A 138 -21.26 5.10 -4.90
CA ARG A 138 -22.25 5.73 -5.79
C ARG A 138 -23.67 5.35 -5.40
N ILE A 139 -24.43 6.34 -4.92
CA ILE A 139 -25.78 6.16 -4.37
C ILE A 139 -26.79 6.76 -5.34
N PRO A 140 -27.72 5.96 -5.89
CA PRO A 140 -28.83 6.47 -6.68
C PRO A 140 -29.71 7.42 -5.86
N VAL A 141 -30.05 8.56 -6.43
CA VAL A 141 -31.05 9.49 -5.91
C VAL A 141 -32.32 9.29 -6.71
N VAL A 142 -33.42 8.99 -6.03
CA VAL A 142 -34.72 8.70 -6.67
C VAL A 142 -35.83 9.60 -6.14
N ASP A 143 -36.83 9.86 -6.97
CA ASP A 143 -38.05 10.54 -6.57
C ASP A 143 -39.02 9.59 -5.82
N GLU A 144 -40.22 10.10 -5.50
CA GLU A 144 -41.28 9.35 -4.83
C GLU A 144 -41.80 8.14 -5.66
N ASN A 145 -41.58 8.15 -6.97
CA ASN A 145 -41.96 7.08 -7.90
C ASN A 145 -40.80 6.10 -8.18
N ASN A 146 -39.69 6.23 -7.44
CA ASN A 146 -38.45 5.46 -7.64
C ASN A 146 -37.81 5.66 -9.02
N ILE A 147 -38.02 6.83 -9.64
CA ILE A 147 -37.38 7.26 -10.88
C ILE A 147 -36.04 7.92 -10.51
N PRO A 148 -34.91 7.51 -11.11
CA PRO A 148 -33.63 8.15 -10.86
C PRO A 148 -33.62 9.61 -11.29
N VAL A 149 -33.35 10.51 -10.34
CA VAL A 149 -33.21 11.95 -10.57
C VAL A 149 -31.77 12.43 -10.37
N GLY A 150 -30.91 11.59 -9.81
CA GLY A 150 -29.52 11.93 -9.53
C GLY A 150 -28.69 10.74 -9.11
N ILE A 151 -27.39 10.98 -8.97
CA ILE A 151 -26.47 10.07 -8.29
C ILE A 151 -25.52 10.88 -7.40
N VAL A 152 -25.26 10.39 -6.20
CA VAL A 152 -24.28 10.99 -5.28
C VAL A 152 -23.07 10.09 -5.21
N THR A 153 -21.88 10.68 -5.38
CA THR A 153 -20.62 9.95 -5.35
C THR A 153 -19.77 10.33 -4.15
N ARG A 154 -18.78 9.50 -3.79
CA ARG A 154 -17.75 9.88 -2.80
C ARG A 154 -17.01 11.16 -3.19
N THR A 155 -16.89 11.49 -4.47
CA THR A 155 -16.29 12.75 -4.93
C THR A 155 -17.14 13.94 -4.49
N GLU A 156 -18.46 13.88 -4.65
CA GLU A 156 -19.35 14.96 -4.25
C GLU A 156 -19.41 15.09 -2.72
N LEU A 157 -19.46 13.97 -1.99
CA LEU A 157 -19.35 13.97 -0.52
C LEU A 157 -18.00 14.55 -0.05
N LYS A 158 -16.90 14.21 -0.73
CA LYS A 158 -15.55 14.76 -0.45
C LYS A 158 -15.51 16.27 -0.65
N LYS A 159 -16.07 16.79 -1.75
CA LYS A 159 -16.15 18.23 -2.02
C LYS A 159 -16.93 18.95 -0.91
N VAL A 160 -18.01 18.36 -0.43
CA VAL A 160 -18.77 18.91 0.71
C VAL A 160 -17.92 18.99 1.97
N VAL A 161 -17.14 17.94 2.29
CA VAL A 161 -16.20 17.97 3.42
C VAL A 161 -15.16 19.09 3.23
N GLY A 162 -14.57 19.19 2.04
CA GLY A 162 -13.62 20.27 1.71
C GLY A 162 -14.22 21.66 1.88
N HIS A 163 -15.45 21.86 1.42
CA HIS A 163 -16.20 23.10 1.59
C HIS A 163 -16.39 23.47 3.07
N TYR A 164 -16.82 22.52 3.91
CA TYR A 164 -16.98 22.76 5.35
C TYR A 164 -15.64 23.03 6.07
N LEU A 165 -14.55 22.46 5.56
CA LEU A 165 -13.19 22.72 6.05
C LEU A 165 -12.56 23.97 5.43
N LYS A 166 -13.28 24.70 4.56
CA LYS A 166 -12.81 25.89 3.84
C LYS A 166 -11.54 25.63 3.03
N LEU A 167 -11.45 24.45 2.42
CA LEU A 167 -10.42 24.14 1.45
C LEU A 167 -10.82 24.77 0.10
N GLU A 168 -9.86 25.42 -0.56
CA GLU A 168 -10.05 25.95 -1.91
C GLU A 168 -10.07 24.78 -2.91
N ASP A 169 -11.00 24.81 -3.87
CA ASP A 169 -10.99 23.86 -4.97
C ASP A 169 -9.75 24.16 -5.83
N CYS A 170 -8.84 23.20 -5.97
CA CYS A 170 -7.69 23.33 -6.86
C CYS A 170 -8.20 23.63 -8.27
N ALA A 171 -7.67 24.67 -8.93
CA ALA A 171 -8.10 25.03 -10.27
C ALA A 171 -7.95 23.84 -11.23
N GLU A 172 -8.92 23.62 -12.14
CA GLU A 172 -8.74 22.68 -13.25
C GLU A 172 -7.57 23.15 -14.13
N GLY A 173 -6.38 22.59 -13.90
CA GLY A 173 -5.12 23.04 -14.51
C GLY A 173 -4.02 23.35 -13.51
N GLU A 174 -4.36 23.57 -12.23
CA GLU A 174 -3.44 23.27 -11.13
C GLU A 174 -3.39 21.75 -11.00
N GLN A 175 -2.66 21.10 -11.91
CA GLN A 175 -1.67 20.20 -11.37
C GLN A 175 -0.96 21.06 -10.34
N ALA A 176 -1.18 20.78 -9.05
CA ALA A 176 -0.15 21.11 -8.10
C ALA A 176 1.10 20.49 -8.73
N THR A 177 1.91 21.32 -9.38
CA THR A 177 3.34 21.15 -9.36
C THR A 177 3.69 21.30 -7.89
N PHE A 178 3.33 20.28 -7.09
CA PHE A 178 4.35 19.49 -6.47
C PHE A 178 5.37 19.30 -7.58
N SER A 179 6.34 20.20 -7.57
CA SER A 179 7.70 19.77 -7.76
C SER A 179 7.81 18.54 -6.86
N LEU A 180 7.50 17.36 -7.41
CA LEU A 180 8.15 16.15 -7.02
C LEU A 180 9.59 16.59 -7.09
N GLY A 181 10.13 16.95 -5.93
CA GLY A 181 11.52 17.21 -5.80
C GLY A 181 12.15 16.00 -6.44
N THR A 182 12.76 16.23 -7.60
CA THR A 182 13.73 15.30 -8.17
C THR A 182 14.89 15.11 -7.18
N GLY A 183 14.93 15.88 -6.09
CA GLY A 183 15.50 15.46 -4.81
C GLY A 183 14.76 14.25 -4.25
N LYS A 184 15.15 13.07 -4.73
CA LYS A 184 15.11 11.81 -3.97
C LYS A 184 15.30 12.14 -2.49
N SER A 185 14.33 11.82 -1.63
CA SER A 185 14.60 11.83 -0.18
C SER A 185 15.81 10.93 0.01
N GLU A 186 16.90 11.48 0.54
CA GLU A 186 18.12 10.71 0.68
C GLU A 186 17.82 9.44 1.50
N PRO A 187 18.42 8.30 1.15
CA PRO A 187 18.21 7.03 1.85
C PRO A 187 18.27 7.19 3.37
N LEU A 188 17.33 6.54 4.07
CA LEU A 188 17.32 6.42 5.53
C LEU A 188 17.26 7.75 6.32
N THR A 189 16.71 8.81 5.73
CA THR A 189 16.47 10.09 6.42
C THR A 189 15.23 10.06 7.31
N THR A 190 14.13 9.46 6.85
CA THR A 190 12.86 9.39 7.59
C THR A 190 12.35 7.96 7.66
N LEU A 191 12.26 7.41 8.87
CA LEU A 191 11.90 6.02 9.11
C LEU A 191 10.45 5.90 9.62
N LEU A 192 9.65 5.06 8.97
CA LEU A 192 8.33 4.65 9.43
C LEU A 192 8.40 3.24 10.03
N LEU A 193 7.94 3.08 11.27
CA LEU A 193 7.93 1.82 12.00
C LEU A 193 6.48 1.42 12.29
N PRO A 194 5.86 0.54 11.48
CA PRO A 194 4.57 -0.05 11.81
C PRO A 194 4.70 -1.03 12.99
N LEU A 195 3.96 -0.79 14.07
CA LEU A 195 4.02 -1.57 15.31
C LEU A 195 2.65 -2.19 15.63
N ALA A 196 2.64 -3.47 15.99
CA ALA A 196 1.44 -4.24 16.30
C ALA A 196 1.26 -4.56 17.80
N GLY A 197 2.22 -4.18 18.66
CA GLY A 197 2.30 -4.52 20.08
C GLY A 197 2.79 -5.94 20.37
N ASN A 198 3.64 -6.53 19.52
CA ASN A 198 4.13 -7.92 19.69
C ASN A 198 5.65 -8.00 19.86
N ASP A 199 6.20 -9.18 20.13
CA ASP A 199 7.65 -9.34 20.35
C ASP A 199 8.51 -9.08 19.10
N ILE A 200 7.93 -9.11 17.90
CA ILE A 200 8.62 -8.74 16.68
C ILE A 200 8.90 -7.24 16.68
N ASP A 201 8.00 -6.43 17.24
CA ASP A 201 8.18 -4.98 17.33
C ASP A 201 9.40 -4.61 18.15
N LYS A 202 9.69 -5.33 19.24
CA LYS A 202 10.94 -5.12 20.02
C LYS A 202 12.18 -5.24 19.15
N ARG A 203 12.17 -6.19 18.21
CA ARG A 203 13.26 -6.40 17.25
C ARG A 203 13.34 -5.29 16.22
N ILE A 204 12.19 -4.87 15.67
CA ILE A 204 12.10 -3.73 14.74
C ILE A 204 12.64 -2.46 15.39
N VAL A 205 12.19 -2.18 16.62
CA VAL A 205 12.53 -0.99 17.39
C VAL A 205 14.01 -0.99 17.74
N LYS A 206 14.57 -2.12 18.17
CA LYS A 206 16.02 -2.25 18.41
C LYS A 206 16.83 -2.03 17.14
N PHE A 207 16.44 -2.65 16.03
CA PHE A 207 17.12 -2.45 14.74
C PHE A 207 17.07 -0.99 14.30
N ALA A 208 15.89 -0.39 14.25
CA ALA A 208 15.70 0.99 13.82
C ALA A 208 16.39 1.99 14.76
N GLY A 209 16.34 1.76 16.06
CA GLY A 209 17.01 2.59 17.07
C GLY A 209 18.52 2.57 16.93
N CYS A 210 19.14 1.38 16.86
CA CYS A 210 20.58 1.26 16.66
C CYS A 210 21.04 1.79 15.29
N LEU A 211 20.23 1.60 14.23
CA LEU A 211 20.53 2.15 12.91
C LEU A 211 20.48 3.68 12.93
N ALA A 212 19.41 4.28 13.46
CA ALA A 212 19.27 5.74 13.55
C ALA A 212 20.34 6.36 14.44
N ALA A 213 20.70 5.73 15.55
CA ALA A 213 21.80 6.17 16.40
C ALA A 213 23.15 6.17 15.66
N ALA A 214 23.39 5.16 14.81
CA ALA A 214 24.60 5.09 13.99
C ALA A 214 24.63 6.12 12.84
N LEU A 215 23.46 6.59 12.38
CA LEU A 215 23.33 7.62 11.33
C LEU A 215 23.42 9.06 11.87
N VAL A 216 23.39 9.24 13.19
CA VAL A 216 23.56 10.53 13.90
C VAL A 216 22.71 11.66 13.29
N GLU A 217 23.32 12.66 12.65
CA GLU A 217 22.66 13.89 12.16
C GLU A 217 21.82 13.68 10.88
N ARG A 218 21.96 12.54 10.21
CA ARG A 218 21.26 12.24 8.96
C ARG A 218 19.87 11.66 9.17
N ALA A 219 19.63 10.97 10.29
CA ALA A 219 18.29 10.53 10.64
C ALA A 219 17.48 11.78 11.05
N GLN A 220 16.56 12.23 10.20
CA GLN A 220 15.74 13.41 10.43
C GLN A 220 14.52 13.11 11.30
N GLY A 221 14.11 11.84 11.38
CA GLY A 221 13.10 11.41 12.34
C GLY A 221 12.64 9.97 12.20
N ILE A 222 12.06 9.47 13.27
CA ILE A 222 11.40 8.17 13.36
C ILE A 222 9.92 8.41 13.65
N THR A 223 9.03 7.76 12.91
CA THR A 223 7.59 7.75 13.25
C THR A 223 7.15 6.33 13.56
N MET A 224 6.66 6.14 14.78
CA MET A 224 6.02 4.90 15.22
C MET A 224 4.55 4.96 14.82
N LEU A 225 4.12 4.02 13.98
CA LEU A 225 2.76 3.94 13.47
C LEU A 225 2.06 2.73 14.07
N HIS A 226 0.96 2.95 14.77
CA HIS A 226 0.05 1.88 15.14
C HIS A 226 -1.22 1.98 14.31
N VAL A 227 -1.60 0.88 13.64
CA VAL A 227 -2.89 0.78 12.95
C VAL A 227 -3.87 0.00 13.81
N THR A 228 -5.02 0.62 14.09
CA THR A 228 -6.14 -0.01 14.76
C THR A 228 -7.06 -0.66 13.73
N GLY A 229 -7.13 -2.00 13.72
CA GLY A 229 -7.86 -2.75 12.70
C GLY A 229 -9.39 -2.59 12.74
N GLU A 230 -10.03 -2.88 11.60
CA GLU A 230 -11.50 -2.85 11.37
C GLU A 230 -12.33 -3.71 12.34
N GLY A 231 -11.69 -4.61 13.09
CA GLY A 231 -12.35 -5.48 14.06
C GLY A 231 -12.94 -4.77 15.29
N PHE A 232 -12.60 -3.50 15.55
CA PHE A 232 -13.22 -2.75 16.66
C PHE A 232 -14.65 -2.30 16.32
N LEU A 233 -14.85 -1.71 15.13
CA LEU A 233 -16.17 -1.28 14.65
C LEU A 233 -17.07 -2.48 14.40
N LYS A 234 -16.58 -3.49 13.67
CA LYS A 234 -17.39 -4.63 13.23
C LYS A 234 -17.90 -5.50 14.40
N ARG A 235 -17.04 -5.82 15.38
CA ARG A 235 -17.40 -6.66 16.54
C ARG A 235 -18.35 -6.00 17.53
N HIS A 236 -18.48 -4.67 17.52
CA HIS A 236 -19.42 -3.95 18.37
C HIS A 236 -20.69 -3.51 17.64
N LEU A 237 -20.65 -3.32 16.31
CA LEU A 237 -21.86 -3.16 15.49
C LEU A 237 -22.73 -4.43 15.55
N ASP A 238 -22.13 -5.62 15.47
CA ASP A 238 -22.87 -6.89 15.58
C ASP A 238 -23.54 -7.09 16.97
N LYS A 239 -22.90 -6.59 18.04
CA LYS A 239 -23.45 -6.64 19.41
C LYS A 239 -24.48 -5.54 19.70
N ALA A 240 -24.35 -4.37 19.08
CA ALA A 240 -25.30 -3.27 19.19
C ALA A 240 -26.59 -3.56 18.40
N ALA A 241 -26.48 -4.17 17.21
CA ALA A 241 -27.61 -4.61 16.42
C ALA A 241 -28.48 -5.66 17.15
N SER A 242 -27.89 -6.42 18.08
CA SER A 242 -28.56 -7.47 18.86
C SER A 242 -29.36 -6.96 20.07
N ARG A 243 -29.36 -5.65 20.37
CA ARG A 243 -30.14 -5.06 21.48
C ARG A 243 -30.99 -3.89 21.00
N ARG A 244 -32.04 -4.17 20.23
CA ARG A 244 -33.20 -3.27 20.13
C ARG A 244 -33.94 -3.24 21.47
N VAL A 245 -33.66 -2.23 22.30
CA VAL A 245 -34.54 -1.84 23.40
C VAL A 245 -35.08 -0.44 23.10
N LYS A 246 -36.39 -0.37 22.83
CA LYS A 246 -37.26 0.83 22.82
C LYS A 246 -36.60 2.17 22.46
N GLY A 247 -36.46 2.41 21.15
CA GLY A 247 -36.60 3.74 20.55
C GLY A 247 -35.59 4.83 20.94
N THR A 248 -34.52 4.51 21.67
CA THR A 248 -33.46 5.47 21.99
C THR A 248 -32.14 4.91 21.50
N VAL A 249 -31.62 5.46 20.41
CA VAL A 249 -30.26 5.18 19.95
C VAL A 249 -29.31 5.82 20.96
N ILE A 250 -28.77 5.02 21.88
CA ILE A 250 -27.62 5.43 22.70
C ILE A 250 -26.37 5.10 21.86
N GLU A 251 -26.10 5.92 20.85
CA GLU A 251 -24.84 5.89 20.09
C GLU A 251 -24.11 7.21 20.27
N SER A 252 -22.97 7.17 20.94
CA SER A 252 -21.80 8.08 20.80
C SER A 252 -20.89 8.03 22.03
N GLY A 253 -21.45 7.91 23.24
CA GLY A 253 -20.67 7.97 24.49
C GLY A 253 -19.86 6.71 24.83
N ILE A 254 -20.44 5.53 24.64
CA ILE A 254 -19.81 4.25 25.04
C ILE A 254 -18.68 3.85 24.07
N PHE A 255 -18.87 4.04 22.76
CA PHE A 255 -17.87 3.72 21.74
C PHE A 255 -16.64 4.63 21.78
N ASN A 256 -16.83 5.95 21.92
CA ASN A 256 -15.71 6.89 22.05
C ASN A 256 -14.95 6.70 23.36
N ASN A 257 -15.64 6.35 24.44
CA ASN A 257 -14.99 6.07 25.72
C ASN A 257 -14.19 4.77 25.67
N SER A 258 -14.72 3.67 25.13
CA SER A 258 -13.96 2.41 25.00
C SER A 258 -12.78 2.52 24.03
N ARG A 259 -12.92 3.30 22.95
CA ARG A 259 -11.84 3.56 21.98
C ARG A 259 -10.74 4.44 22.57
N LYS A 260 -11.11 5.58 23.17
CA LYS A 260 -10.17 6.42 23.92
C LYS A 260 -9.48 5.61 25.01
N ARG A 261 -10.22 4.74 25.68
CA ARG A 261 -9.71 3.86 26.73
C ARG A 261 -8.71 2.84 26.20
N GLN A 262 -8.98 2.15 25.08
CA GLN A 262 -8.01 1.21 24.49
C GLN A 262 -6.75 1.92 23.97
N ILE A 263 -6.90 3.09 23.32
CA ILE A 263 -5.75 3.88 22.89
C ILE A 263 -4.94 4.37 24.10
N THR A 264 -5.60 4.92 25.12
CA THR A 264 -4.93 5.53 26.28
C THR A 264 -4.39 4.49 27.28
N GLU A 265 -5.06 3.35 27.46
CA GLU A 265 -4.69 2.32 28.45
C GLU A 265 -3.83 1.19 27.88
N VAL A 266 -3.81 0.97 26.56
CA VAL A 266 -3.07 -0.16 25.93
C VAL A 266 -2.06 0.33 24.89
N VAL A 267 -2.49 1.12 23.91
CA VAL A 267 -1.61 1.56 22.81
C VAL A 267 -0.60 2.59 23.28
N GLN A 268 -1.04 3.59 24.05
CA GLN A 268 -0.20 4.69 24.52
C GLN A 268 0.93 4.19 25.43
N PRO A 269 0.70 3.32 26.44
CA PRO A 269 1.79 2.78 27.25
C PRO A 269 2.79 1.95 26.44
N MET A 270 2.31 1.22 25.42
CA MET A 270 3.17 0.47 24.51
C MET A 270 4.05 1.41 23.67
N LEU A 271 3.48 2.48 23.09
CA LEU A 271 4.24 3.48 22.34
C LEU A 271 5.20 4.28 23.23
N ASP A 272 4.83 4.57 24.48
CA ASP A 272 5.68 5.28 25.45
C ASP A 272 6.86 4.41 25.89
N SER A 273 6.62 3.12 26.15
CA SER A 273 7.69 2.15 26.40
C SER A 273 8.63 2.05 25.19
N THR A 274 8.08 2.00 23.99
CA THR A 274 8.86 1.93 22.75
C THR A 274 9.69 3.20 22.53
N LEU A 275 9.13 4.37 22.85
CA LEU A 275 9.84 5.64 22.82
C LEU A 275 11.02 5.64 23.80
N ALA A 276 10.82 5.08 25.00
CA ALA A 276 11.89 4.95 25.98
C ALA A 276 13.00 4.00 25.49
N ASP A 277 12.63 2.88 24.85
CA ASP A 277 13.59 1.95 24.24
C ASP A 277 14.42 2.62 23.14
N LEU A 278 13.78 3.36 22.21
CA LEU A 278 14.48 4.11 21.16
C LEU A 278 15.47 5.13 21.74
N LYS A 279 15.08 5.86 22.78
CA LYS A 279 15.99 6.78 23.49
C LYS A 279 17.14 6.01 24.15
N GLY A 280 16.87 4.85 24.73
CA GLY A 280 17.89 3.96 25.32
C GLY A 280 18.90 3.45 24.29
N TYR A 281 18.52 3.30 23.03
CA TYR A 281 19.42 2.95 21.93
C TYR A 281 20.26 4.13 21.39
N GLY A 282 20.12 5.34 21.96
CA GLY A 282 20.93 6.49 21.59
C GLY A 282 20.38 7.30 20.41
N VAL A 283 19.08 7.17 20.09
CA VAL A 283 18.43 7.97 19.04
C VAL A 283 18.38 9.45 19.46
N THR A 284 18.99 10.33 18.67
CA THR A 284 19.00 11.78 18.88
C THR A 284 17.95 12.52 18.05
N CYS A 285 17.42 11.88 17.01
CA CYS A 285 16.46 12.49 16.11
C CYS A 285 15.03 12.53 16.70
N PRO A 286 14.14 13.40 16.18
CA PRO A 286 12.75 13.45 16.59
C PRO A 286 12.02 12.12 16.41
N VAL A 287 11.43 11.60 17.48
CA VAL A 287 10.54 10.42 17.43
C VAL A 287 9.09 10.87 17.58
N ARG A 288 8.24 10.50 16.62
CA ARG A 288 6.81 10.83 16.58
C ARG A 288 5.97 9.57 16.76
N GLN A 289 4.79 9.73 17.34
CA GLN A 289 3.79 8.68 17.49
C GLN A 289 2.58 9.02 16.60
N LYS A 290 2.12 8.05 15.80
CA LYS A 290 0.92 8.19 14.96
C LYS A 290 0.04 6.95 15.15
N VAL A 291 -1.26 7.17 15.39
CA VAL A 291 -2.25 6.10 15.48
C VAL A 291 -3.33 6.38 14.43
N VAL A 292 -3.61 5.40 13.58
CA VAL A 292 -4.60 5.51 12.50
C VAL A 292 -5.52 4.28 12.50
N ASP A 293 -6.76 4.44 12.06
CA ASP A 293 -7.68 3.31 11.88
C ASP A 293 -7.73 2.88 10.42
N GLY A 294 -7.95 1.59 10.20
CA GLY A 294 -8.30 1.07 8.88
C GLY A 294 -7.64 -0.25 8.56
N ASP A 295 -7.52 -0.52 7.25
CA ASP A 295 -6.73 -1.64 6.76
C ASP A 295 -5.23 -1.37 7.00
N TYR A 296 -4.54 -2.38 7.53
CA TYR A 296 -3.16 -2.24 7.98
C TYR A 296 -2.21 -1.86 6.84
N ALA A 297 -2.24 -2.58 5.73
CA ALA A 297 -1.28 -2.37 4.65
C ALA A 297 -1.54 -1.05 3.93
N GLN A 298 -2.82 -0.75 3.65
CA GLN A 298 -3.22 0.52 3.04
C GLN A 298 -2.81 1.71 3.90
N GLN A 299 -3.07 1.66 5.21
CA GLN A 299 -2.71 2.76 6.12
C GLN A 299 -1.20 2.93 6.27
N ILE A 300 -0.43 1.84 6.29
CA ILE A 300 1.04 1.93 6.32
C ILE A 300 1.56 2.66 5.09
N LEU A 301 1.13 2.26 3.90
CA LEU A 301 1.59 2.84 2.64
C LEU A 301 1.10 4.29 2.49
N GLN A 302 -0.15 4.56 2.80
CA GLN A 302 -0.70 5.92 2.77
C GLN A 302 0.09 6.87 3.68
N VAL A 303 0.34 6.48 4.93
CA VAL A 303 1.14 7.29 5.86
C VAL A 303 2.58 7.43 5.38
N ALA A 304 3.16 6.38 4.80
CA ALA A 304 4.51 6.40 4.25
C ALA A 304 4.64 7.41 3.10
N GLU A 305 3.68 7.41 2.17
CA GLU A 305 3.66 8.32 1.02
C GLU A 305 3.34 9.76 1.42
N GLU A 306 2.27 10.00 2.17
CA GLU A 306 1.86 11.34 2.63
C GLU A 306 2.93 12.00 3.51
N GLY A 307 3.63 11.19 4.32
CA GLY A 307 4.70 11.67 5.18
C GLY A 307 6.05 11.79 4.50
N GLY A 308 6.18 11.41 3.23
CA GLY A 308 7.45 11.43 2.49
C GLY A 308 8.53 10.56 3.15
N PHE A 309 8.15 9.41 3.71
CA PHE A 309 9.10 8.54 4.39
C PHE A 309 10.08 7.94 3.37
N SER A 310 11.38 8.00 3.66
CA SER A 310 12.39 7.34 2.80
C SER A 310 12.36 5.82 2.99
N THR A 311 11.97 5.36 4.18
CA THR A 311 12.13 3.96 4.58
C THR A 311 11.00 3.47 5.48
N ILE A 312 10.43 2.31 5.15
CA ILE A 312 9.54 1.54 6.03
C ILE A 312 10.37 0.41 6.66
N VAL A 313 10.41 0.34 7.99
CA VAL A 313 11.09 -0.74 8.72
C VAL A 313 10.03 -1.60 9.38
N MET A 314 9.96 -2.86 8.97
CA MET A 314 8.97 -3.80 9.47
C MET A 314 9.57 -5.17 9.74
N GLY A 315 8.91 -5.94 10.58
CA GLY A 315 9.32 -7.29 10.90
C GLY A 315 8.53 -8.33 10.11
N ARG A 316 9.08 -9.54 10.06
CA ARG A 316 8.36 -10.74 9.65
C ARG A 316 8.05 -11.60 10.87
N ARG A 317 6.91 -12.30 10.85
CA ARG A 317 6.64 -13.36 11.84
C ARG A 317 7.59 -14.53 11.57
N GLY A 318 8.18 -15.05 12.64
CA GLY A 318 9.19 -16.11 12.59
C GLY A 318 8.65 -17.36 11.87
N LEU A 319 9.48 -17.92 10.98
CA LEU A 319 9.23 -19.17 10.29
C LEU A 319 9.49 -20.32 11.27
N SER A 320 8.45 -20.97 11.78
CA SER A 320 8.59 -22.39 12.06
C SER A 320 8.77 -23.10 10.72
N LEU A 321 9.83 -23.91 10.62
CA LEU A 321 10.40 -24.60 9.46
C LEU A 321 9.48 -25.55 8.65
N VAL A 322 8.17 -25.32 8.55
CA VAL A 322 7.25 -26.18 7.80
C VAL A 322 6.22 -25.35 7.02
N GLY A 323 6.35 -25.39 5.69
CA GLY A 323 5.25 -25.64 4.75
C GLY A 323 4.10 -24.64 4.56
N GLU A 324 3.89 -23.63 5.41
CA GLU A 324 2.69 -22.80 5.29
C GLU A 324 2.92 -21.45 4.60
N ILE A 325 2.26 -21.35 3.44
CA ILE A 325 1.99 -20.18 2.62
C ILE A 325 1.42 -19.05 3.51
N PHE A 326 2.06 -17.88 3.50
CA PHE A 326 1.56 -16.69 4.21
C PHE A 326 0.23 -16.20 3.61
N LYS A 327 -0.90 -16.73 4.11
CA LYS A 327 -2.23 -16.17 3.90
C LYS A 327 -2.41 -14.99 4.87
N GLY A 328 -2.47 -13.76 4.36
CA GLY A 328 -2.82 -12.56 5.14
C GLY A 328 -1.71 -11.95 6.02
N SER A 329 -0.47 -11.83 5.52
CA SER A 329 0.56 -11.02 6.20
C SER A 329 0.55 -9.58 5.72
N VAL A 330 0.39 -8.64 6.65
CA VAL A 330 0.55 -7.19 6.39
C VAL A 330 1.88 -6.90 5.69
N SER A 331 2.95 -7.61 6.06
CA SER A 331 4.26 -7.45 5.41
C SER A 331 4.27 -7.87 3.95
N ALA A 332 3.59 -8.98 3.61
CA ALA A 332 3.50 -9.42 2.22
C ALA A 332 2.68 -8.42 1.40
N GLU A 333 1.55 -7.95 1.95
CA GLU A 333 0.70 -6.97 1.27
C GLU A 333 1.41 -5.65 1.01
N VAL A 334 2.15 -5.10 1.99
CA VAL A 334 2.96 -3.90 1.83
C VAL A 334 4.08 -4.10 0.78
N LEU A 335 4.73 -5.26 0.77
CA LEU A 335 5.81 -5.57 -0.19
C LEU A 335 5.31 -5.71 -1.64
N HIS A 336 4.07 -6.16 -1.84
CA HIS A 336 3.50 -6.34 -3.17
C HIS A 336 2.94 -5.04 -3.77
N GLN A 337 2.67 -4.01 -2.96
CA GLN A 337 2.16 -2.72 -3.43
C GLN A 337 3.28 -1.72 -3.73
N PRO A 338 3.11 -0.83 -4.73
CA PRO A 338 4.13 0.14 -5.10
C PRO A 338 4.44 1.07 -3.95
N TYR A 339 5.73 1.31 -3.72
CA TYR A 339 6.22 2.29 -2.77
C TYR A 339 7.57 2.82 -3.25
N GLY A 340 7.71 4.15 -3.32
CA GLY A 340 8.90 4.80 -3.87
C GLY A 340 10.13 4.76 -2.96
N GLY A 341 9.95 4.48 -1.66
CA GLY A 341 11.04 4.34 -0.70
C GLY A 341 11.52 2.89 -0.54
N ALA A 342 12.47 2.69 0.37
CA ALA A 342 12.98 1.37 0.72
C ALA A 342 12.11 0.67 1.77
N ILE A 343 11.99 -0.65 1.69
CA ILE A 343 11.30 -1.47 2.70
C ILE A 343 12.29 -2.44 3.33
N TYR A 344 12.52 -2.31 4.63
CA TYR A 344 13.44 -3.15 5.40
C TYR A 344 12.64 -4.18 6.18
N ILE A 345 12.89 -5.46 5.89
CA ILE A 345 12.34 -6.61 6.62
C ILE A 345 13.39 -7.10 7.61
N VAL A 346 13.16 -6.82 8.89
CA VAL A 346 14.12 -7.09 9.97
C VAL A 346 14.24 -8.59 10.24
N GLY A 347 15.44 -9.12 10.00
CA GLY A 347 15.83 -10.50 10.23
C GLY A 347 16.09 -10.82 11.70
N GLU A 348 16.44 -12.08 11.99
CA GLU A 348 16.75 -12.55 13.35
C GLU A 348 18.19 -12.25 13.79
N LYS A 349 19.13 -12.14 12.84
CA LYS A 349 20.52 -11.76 13.06
C LYS A 349 20.64 -10.24 13.05
N PHE A 350 20.94 -9.65 14.20
CA PHE A 350 21.44 -8.29 14.31
C PHE A 350 22.44 -8.22 15.48
N THR A 351 23.43 -7.34 15.41
CA THR A 351 24.51 -7.23 16.38
C THR A 351 23.96 -6.95 17.78
N THR A 352 24.41 -7.71 18.78
CA THR A 352 23.77 -7.75 20.11
C THR A 352 24.22 -6.66 21.07
N GLU A 353 25.22 -5.85 20.73
CA GLU A 353 25.90 -4.97 21.69
C GLU A 353 26.19 -3.58 21.10
N GLY A 354 25.24 -2.63 21.17
CA GLY A 354 25.48 -1.19 20.96
C GLY A 354 26.12 -0.75 19.63
N LEU A 355 26.41 -1.69 18.73
CA LEU A 355 27.04 -1.51 17.43
C LEU A 355 25.96 -1.32 16.37
N CYS A 356 26.32 -0.69 15.25
CA CYS A 356 25.42 -0.56 14.11
C CYS A 356 24.87 -1.94 13.71
N PRO A 357 23.54 -2.09 13.51
CA PRO A 357 22.93 -3.38 13.16
C PRO A 357 23.28 -3.81 11.74
N VAL A 358 23.87 -2.91 10.96
CA VAL A 358 24.35 -3.13 9.59
C VAL A 358 25.87 -2.95 9.58
N SER A 359 26.58 -4.00 9.16
CA SER A 359 28.04 -3.98 9.10
C SER A 359 28.59 -4.77 7.92
N LYS A 360 27.94 -5.88 7.56
CA LYS A 360 28.31 -6.72 6.43
C LYS A 360 27.14 -6.76 5.46
N VAL A 361 27.31 -6.07 4.33
CA VAL A 361 26.25 -5.86 3.33
C VAL A 361 26.47 -6.80 2.16
N LEU A 362 25.42 -7.53 1.75
CA LEU A 362 25.39 -8.33 0.53
C LEU A 362 24.47 -7.67 -0.49
N ILE A 363 24.95 -7.43 -1.70
CA ILE A 363 24.20 -6.79 -2.78
C ILE A 363 24.24 -7.70 -4.02
N PRO A 364 23.15 -8.42 -4.30
CA PRO A 364 23.01 -9.14 -5.55
C PRO A 364 22.82 -8.17 -6.72
N VAL A 365 23.62 -8.31 -7.78
CA VAL A 365 23.57 -7.48 -8.97
C VAL A 365 23.31 -8.30 -10.22
N ASP A 366 22.42 -7.81 -11.07
CA ASP A 366 22.09 -8.42 -12.36
C ASP A 366 22.23 -7.47 -13.55
N GLY A 367 22.69 -6.23 -13.31
CA GLY A 367 22.82 -5.19 -14.32
C GLY A 367 21.50 -4.49 -14.66
N SER A 368 20.42 -4.74 -13.91
CA SER A 368 19.18 -3.97 -14.04
C SER A 368 19.26 -2.65 -13.28
N ALA A 369 18.43 -1.68 -13.68
CA ALA A 369 18.30 -0.41 -12.98
C ALA A 369 17.87 -0.57 -11.50
N TYR A 370 17.12 -1.62 -11.18
CA TYR A 370 16.72 -1.94 -9.81
C TYR A 370 17.88 -2.47 -8.96
N ALA A 371 18.73 -3.31 -9.53
CA ALA A 371 19.96 -3.76 -8.86
C ALA A 371 20.93 -2.58 -8.63
N LEU A 372 21.09 -1.70 -9.63
CA LEU A 372 21.90 -0.49 -9.48
C LEU A 372 21.32 0.48 -8.45
N ALA A 373 19.99 0.60 -8.35
CA ALA A 373 19.35 1.37 -7.28
C ALA A 373 19.73 0.85 -5.89
N ALA A 374 19.79 -0.48 -5.71
CA ALA A 374 20.27 -1.08 -4.46
C ALA A 374 21.76 -0.79 -4.18
N VAL A 375 22.60 -0.75 -5.23
CA VAL A 375 24.02 -0.34 -5.10
C VAL A 375 24.13 1.12 -4.67
N HIS A 376 23.35 2.03 -5.26
CA HIS A 376 23.33 3.44 -4.86
C HIS A 376 22.82 3.64 -3.43
N GLU A 377 21.80 2.89 -3.02
CA GLU A 377 21.31 2.92 -1.65
C GLU A 377 22.39 2.45 -0.66
N ALA A 378 23.10 1.36 -1.00
CA ALA A 378 24.20 0.84 -0.20
C ALA A 378 25.38 1.82 -0.13
N ALA A 379 25.67 2.52 -1.24
CA ALA A 379 26.70 3.54 -1.31
C ALA A 379 26.38 4.68 -0.33
N ALA A 380 25.15 5.21 -0.39
CA ALA A 380 24.68 6.27 0.50
C ALA A 380 24.67 5.84 1.97
N LEU A 381 24.21 4.61 2.26
CA LEU A 381 24.25 4.03 3.61
C LEU A 381 25.68 3.90 4.13
N SER A 382 26.59 3.39 3.31
CA SER A 382 27.96 3.08 3.73
C SER A 382 28.81 4.33 3.91
N SER A 383 28.62 5.35 3.08
CA SER A 383 29.29 6.65 3.27
C SER A 383 28.88 7.31 4.59
N GLN A 384 27.64 7.09 5.04
CA GLN A 384 27.12 7.64 6.30
C GLN A 384 27.56 6.84 7.52
N LEU A 385 27.59 5.50 7.42
CA LEU A 385 27.99 4.62 8.51
C LEU A 385 29.50 4.50 8.70
N GLY A 386 30.30 4.89 7.69
CA GLY A 386 31.75 5.00 7.78
C GLY A 386 32.45 3.71 8.21
N THR A 387 33.07 3.73 9.39
CA THR A 387 33.82 2.58 9.93
C THR A 387 32.93 1.43 10.39
N ASN A 388 31.63 1.65 10.59
CA ASN A 388 30.70 0.60 11.00
C ASN A 388 30.49 -0.47 9.91
N ILE A 389 30.68 -0.11 8.64
CA ILE A 389 30.68 -1.06 7.53
C ILE A 389 32.02 -1.79 7.50
N ALA A 390 31.99 -3.07 7.83
CA ALA A 390 33.13 -3.97 7.75
C ALA A 390 33.37 -4.46 6.32
N SER A 391 32.32 -4.80 5.58
CA SER A 391 32.44 -5.25 4.19
C SER A 391 31.16 -5.06 3.38
N ILE A 392 31.34 -4.93 2.07
CA ILE A 392 30.29 -4.94 1.06
C ILE A 392 30.63 -6.03 0.04
N THR A 393 29.76 -7.02 -0.09
CA THR A 393 29.89 -8.10 -1.06
C THR A 393 28.94 -7.86 -2.23
N LEU A 394 29.49 -7.63 -3.42
CA LEU A 394 28.76 -7.63 -4.68
C LEU A 394 28.68 -9.06 -5.21
N LEU A 395 27.48 -9.56 -5.46
CA LEU A 395 27.25 -10.90 -5.98
C LEU A 395 26.57 -10.85 -7.36
N ARG A 396 27.24 -11.37 -8.38
CA ARG A 396 26.61 -11.65 -9.68
C ARG A 396 26.34 -13.15 -9.79
N VAL A 397 25.08 -13.53 -9.97
CA VAL A 397 24.71 -14.92 -10.25
C VAL A 397 24.38 -15.08 -11.73
N VAL A 398 25.09 -15.99 -12.40
CA VAL A 398 24.74 -16.47 -13.75
C VAL A 398 23.80 -17.65 -13.59
N ASP A 399 22.57 -17.45 -14.07
CA ASP A 399 21.46 -18.40 -13.88
C ASP A 399 21.62 -19.61 -14.82
N ILE A 400 22.01 -20.75 -14.23
CA ILE A 400 22.21 -22.01 -14.97
C ILE A 400 20.91 -22.59 -15.53
N SER A 401 19.75 -22.16 -15.04
CA SER A 401 18.46 -22.58 -15.62
C SER A 401 18.20 -21.93 -16.98
N LYS A 402 18.76 -20.75 -17.22
CA LYS A 402 18.66 -19.99 -18.48
C LYS A 402 19.84 -20.24 -19.40
N HIS A 403 21.01 -20.56 -18.83
CA HIS A 403 22.25 -20.76 -19.56
C HIS A 403 22.83 -22.14 -19.24
N ARG A 404 22.65 -23.08 -20.18
CA ARG A 404 23.08 -24.49 -20.00
C ARG A 404 24.60 -24.68 -20.00
N GLU A 405 25.35 -23.74 -20.58
CA GLU A 405 26.80 -23.83 -20.71
C GLU A 405 27.47 -22.53 -20.24
N LYS A 406 28.63 -22.68 -19.59
CA LYS A 406 29.49 -21.56 -19.21
C LYS A 406 30.22 -21.06 -20.45
N THR A 407 30.04 -19.79 -20.81
CA THR A 407 30.69 -19.17 -21.97
C THR A 407 31.54 -17.98 -21.54
N ALA A 408 32.56 -17.66 -22.35
CA ALA A 408 33.40 -16.48 -22.11
C ALA A 408 32.58 -15.17 -22.14
N GLU A 409 31.51 -15.12 -22.94
CA GLU A 409 30.61 -13.96 -23.01
C GLU A 409 29.83 -13.74 -21.71
N LEU A 410 29.39 -14.81 -21.04
CA LEU A 410 28.69 -14.72 -19.76
C LEU A 410 29.61 -14.27 -18.64
N ASP A 411 30.86 -14.74 -18.63
CA ASP A 411 31.88 -14.27 -17.69
C ASP A 411 32.20 -12.79 -17.93
N GLN A 412 32.33 -12.35 -19.20
CA GLN A 412 32.55 -10.94 -19.53
C GLN A 412 31.38 -10.03 -19.13
N ASP A 413 30.12 -10.43 -19.34
CA ASP A 413 28.95 -9.66 -18.87
C ASP A 413 28.92 -9.58 -17.34
N ALA A 414 29.26 -10.68 -16.65
CA ALA A 414 29.32 -10.71 -15.20
C ALA A 414 30.39 -9.75 -14.65
N ASP A 415 31.59 -9.77 -15.23
CA ASP A 415 32.69 -8.89 -14.85
C ASP A 415 32.35 -7.42 -15.12
N ARG A 416 31.70 -7.13 -16.26
CA ARG A 416 31.25 -5.77 -16.60
C ARG A 416 30.26 -5.24 -15.57
N ILE A 417 29.23 -6.03 -15.21
CA ILE A 417 28.21 -5.64 -14.23
C ILE A 417 28.82 -5.45 -12.84
N LEU A 418 29.71 -6.35 -12.42
CA LEU A 418 30.39 -6.23 -11.14
C LEU A 418 31.29 -4.99 -11.10
N SER A 419 32.00 -4.70 -12.18
CA SER A 419 32.87 -3.52 -12.29
C SER A 419 32.06 -2.22 -12.22
N GLU A 420 30.93 -2.15 -12.92
CA GLU A 420 30.00 -1.02 -12.88
C GLU A 420 29.49 -0.77 -11.45
N ALA A 421 28.99 -1.81 -10.79
CA ALA A 421 28.51 -1.71 -9.41
C ALA A 421 29.64 -1.36 -8.41
N ARG A 422 30.84 -1.91 -8.61
CA ARG A 422 32.03 -1.59 -7.80
C ARG A 422 32.41 -0.13 -7.95
N GLN A 423 32.39 0.41 -9.16
CA GLN A 423 32.77 1.80 -9.42
C GLN A 423 31.85 2.77 -8.68
N ILE A 424 30.54 2.52 -8.65
CA ILE A 424 29.58 3.35 -7.91
C ILE A 424 29.94 3.42 -6.41
N LEU A 425 30.37 2.31 -5.82
CA LEU A 425 30.78 2.28 -4.41
C LEU A 425 32.10 3.05 -4.18
N LEU A 426 33.06 2.91 -5.09
CA LEU A 426 34.33 3.63 -5.03
C LEU A 426 34.14 5.15 -5.18
N ASP A 427 33.29 5.57 -6.11
CA ASP A 427 32.96 6.98 -6.35
C ASP A 427 32.26 7.62 -5.14
N ALA A 428 31.55 6.81 -4.34
CA ALA A 428 30.97 7.22 -3.07
C ALA A 428 31.99 7.29 -1.91
N GLY A 429 33.27 7.01 -2.16
CA GLY A 429 34.35 7.09 -1.19
C GLY A 429 34.51 5.86 -0.30
N ILE A 430 33.94 4.71 -0.68
CA ILE A 430 34.09 3.47 0.09
C ILE A 430 35.47 2.88 -0.16
N ASP A 431 36.15 2.50 0.93
CA ASP A 431 37.46 1.86 0.87
C ASP A 431 37.41 0.59 0.01
N GLU A 432 38.29 0.53 -0.99
CA GLU A 432 38.40 -0.58 -1.92
C GLU A 432 38.57 -1.93 -1.21
N GLN A 433 39.28 -1.96 -0.08
CA GLN A 433 39.54 -3.17 0.69
C GLN A 433 38.26 -3.77 1.32
N LYS A 434 37.21 -2.96 1.48
CA LYS A 434 35.92 -3.40 2.02
C LYS A 434 35.02 -3.99 0.94
N ILE A 435 35.30 -3.78 -0.34
CA ILE A 435 34.44 -4.19 -1.44
C ILE A 435 34.94 -5.51 -2.02
N VAL A 436 34.14 -6.57 -1.89
CA VAL A 436 34.42 -7.91 -2.42
C VAL A 436 33.45 -8.19 -3.57
N SER A 437 33.95 -8.58 -4.74
CA SER A 437 33.12 -8.99 -5.88
C SER A 437 33.17 -10.51 -6.07
N ARG A 438 32.01 -11.13 -6.25
CA ARG A 438 31.86 -12.58 -6.45
C ARG A 438 30.95 -12.85 -7.64
N ALA A 439 31.44 -13.65 -8.58
CA ALA A 439 30.62 -14.25 -9.63
C ALA A 439 30.33 -15.71 -9.27
N HIS A 440 29.08 -16.14 -9.38
CA HIS A 440 28.64 -17.50 -9.06
C HIS A 440 27.73 -18.06 -10.14
N TYR A 441 27.82 -19.36 -10.40
CA TYR A 441 26.93 -20.08 -11.31
C TYR A 441 25.94 -20.89 -10.48
N GLY A 442 24.64 -20.64 -10.65
CA GLY A 442 23.62 -21.37 -9.90
C GLY A 442 22.26 -20.70 -9.96
N THR A 443 21.33 -21.19 -9.14
CA THR A 443 20.03 -20.53 -8.93
C THR A 443 20.25 -19.23 -8.15
N PRO A 444 19.74 -18.07 -8.61
CA PRO A 444 19.99 -16.78 -7.98
C PRO A 444 19.62 -16.73 -6.49
N ALA A 445 18.39 -17.10 -6.12
CA ALA A 445 17.93 -17.02 -4.73
C ALA A 445 18.74 -17.94 -3.79
N ASP A 446 19.05 -19.17 -4.23
CA ASP A 446 19.86 -20.11 -3.44
C ASP A 446 21.29 -19.59 -3.23
N SER A 447 21.90 -19.05 -4.28
CA SER A 447 23.26 -18.50 -4.22
C SER A 447 23.32 -17.29 -3.29
N ILE A 448 22.31 -16.41 -3.32
CA ILE A 448 22.23 -15.24 -2.42
C ILE A 448 22.13 -15.69 -0.97
N LEU A 449 21.25 -16.64 -0.66
CA LEU A 449 21.06 -17.14 0.70
C LEU A 449 22.30 -17.87 1.19
N ALA A 450 22.91 -18.73 0.38
CA ALA A 450 24.15 -19.42 0.74
C ALA A 450 25.29 -18.42 1.04
N LEU A 451 25.50 -17.43 0.18
CA LEU A 451 26.55 -16.43 0.38
C LEU A 451 26.26 -15.52 1.58
N SER A 452 25.00 -15.22 1.88
CA SER A 452 24.63 -14.46 3.09
C SER A 452 25.04 -15.19 4.37
N VAL A 453 24.97 -16.52 4.37
CA VAL A 453 25.41 -17.35 5.50
C VAL A 453 26.94 -17.43 5.54
N GLU A 454 27.59 -17.68 4.39
CA GLU A 454 29.05 -17.76 4.27
C GLU A 454 29.75 -16.48 4.71
N THR A 455 29.24 -15.32 4.27
CA THR A 455 29.80 -14.00 4.60
C THR A 455 29.32 -13.47 5.95
N ASP A 456 28.36 -14.16 6.57
CA ASP A 456 27.62 -13.70 7.76
C ASP A 456 27.05 -12.28 7.55
N ALA A 457 26.48 -12.03 6.37
CA ALA A 457 25.87 -10.76 6.03
C ALA A 457 24.69 -10.48 6.97
N ASN A 458 24.64 -9.28 7.55
CA ASN A 458 23.54 -8.84 8.41
C ASN A 458 22.53 -7.94 7.68
N LEU A 459 22.88 -7.49 6.47
CA LEU A 459 21.98 -6.81 5.53
C LEU A 459 22.13 -7.37 4.12
N ILE A 460 21.02 -7.76 3.50
CA ILE A 460 20.92 -8.05 2.07
C ILE A 460 20.15 -6.89 1.42
N MET A 461 20.78 -6.17 0.50
CA MET A 461 20.12 -5.11 -0.27
C MET A 461 19.84 -5.62 -1.67
N ILE A 462 18.56 -5.72 -2.03
CA ILE A 462 18.14 -6.29 -3.31
C ILE A 462 17.13 -5.36 -3.97
N GLY A 463 17.24 -5.22 -5.30
CA GLY A 463 16.23 -4.52 -6.08
C GLY A 463 14.86 -5.19 -5.96
N ARG A 464 13.80 -4.38 -5.96
CA ARG A 464 12.42 -4.87 -5.97
C ARG A 464 12.13 -5.78 -7.18
N ARG A 465 12.82 -5.52 -8.30
CA ARG A 465 12.75 -6.27 -9.55
C ARG A 465 14.15 -6.51 -10.12
N GLY A 466 14.21 -7.23 -11.24
CA GLY A 466 15.45 -7.52 -11.99
C GLY A 466 15.25 -7.43 -13.50
N ARG A 467 16.22 -7.92 -14.28
CA ARG A 467 16.25 -7.83 -15.76
C ARG A 467 15.06 -8.46 -16.48
N SER A 468 14.37 -9.43 -15.87
CA SER A 468 13.27 -10.18 -16.50
C SER A 468 11.87 -9.65 -16.16
N ALA A 469 11.75 -8.44 -15.65
CA ALA A 469 10.47 -7.87 -15.25
C ALA A 469 9.61 -7.46 -16.47
N SER A 470 8.38 -7.98 -16.54
CA SER A 470 7.31 -7.46 -17.41
C SER A 470 6.81 -6.10 -16.89
N LYS A 471 6.03 -5.36 -17.70
CA LYS A 471 5.45 -4.04 -17.37
C LYS A 471 4.45 -4.04 -16.19
N GLU A 472 4.26 -5.16 -15.51
CA GLU A 472 3.31 -5.27 -14.40
C GLU A 472 3.97 -4.96 -13.06
N LEU A 473 3.19 -4.35 -12.17
CA LEU A 473 3.64 -3.72 -10.92
C LEU A 473 4.14 -4.70 -9.82
N LEU A 474 4.47 -5.95 -10.14
CA LEU A 474 4.74 -7.03 -9.19
C LEU A 474 6.21 -7.13 -8.73
N MET A 475 6.43 -7.72 -7.56
CA MET A 475 7.77 -8.00 -7.02
C MET A 475 8.47 -9.11 -7.81
N GLY A 476 9.78 -8.99 -8.03
CA GLY A 476 10.56 -9.98 -8.78
C GLY A 476 10.63 -11.34 -8.08
N SER A 477 10.71 -12.42 -8.87
CA SER A 477 10.75 -13.80 -8.37
C SER A 477 11.92 -14.09 -7.44
N VAL A 478 13.11 -13.56 -7.75
CA VAL A 478 14.31 -13.71 -6.91
C VAL A 478 14.15 -12.96 -5.59
N SER A 479 13.69 -11.70 -5.63
CA SER A 479 13.46 -10.88 -4.44
C SER A 479 12.41 -11.50 -3.53
N SER A 480 11.30 -12.01 -4.10
CA SER A 480 10.29 -12.78 -3.38
C SER A 480 10.86 -14.03 -2.72
N ALA A 481 11.61 -14.85 -3.46
CA ALA A 481 12.21 -16.07 -2.93
C ALA A 481 13.19 -15.80 -1.78
N VAL A 482 14.03 -14.76 -1.90
CA VAL A 482 14.95 -14.33 -0.84
C VAL A 482 14.17 -13.88 0.39
N LEU A 483 13.16 -13.01 0.25
CA LEU A 483 12.33 -12.56 1.37
C LEU A 483 11.62 -13.69 2.11
N HIS A 484 11.09 -14.66 1.37
CA HIS A 484 10.36 -15.79 1.96
C HIS A 484 11.27 -16.76 2.72
N ARG A 485 12.54 -16.88 2.30
CA ARG A 485 13.47 -17.90 2.81
C ARG A 485 14.58 -17.34 3.69
N CYS A 486 14.83 -16.03 3.66
CA CYS A 486 15.86 -15.41 4.48
C CYS A 486 15.40 -15.29 5.94
N GLY A 487 15.95 -16.16 6.78
CA GLY A 487 15.68 -16.19 8.20
C GLY A 487 16.50 -15.17 9.00
N GLY A 488 17.80 -15.22 8.76
CA GLY A 488 18.82 -14.55 9.56
C GLY A 488 18.97 -13.07 9.24
N SER A 489 19.41 -12.73 8.05
CA SER A 489 19.77 -11.35 7.67
C SER A 489 18.54 -10.46 7.54
N THR A 490 18.72 -9.15 7.78
CA THR A 490 17.73 -8.15 7.37
C THR A 490 17.75 -8.02 5.85
N VAL A 491 16.58 -7.94 5.22
CA VAL A 491 16.46 -7.78 3.77
C VAL A 491 15.86 -6.41 3.47
N ALA A 492 16.61 -5.58 2.73
CA ALA A 492 16.13 -4.30 2.23
C ALA A 492 15.72 -4.43 0.76
N ILE A 493 14.45 -4.14 0.48
CA ILE A 493 13.89 -4.07 -0.86
C ILE A 493 13.96 -2.63 -1.34
N ILE A 494 14.70 -2.42 -2.42
CA ILE A 494 14.96 -1.09 -2.97
C ILE A 494 14.17 -0.91 -4.26
N SER A 495 13.33 0.12 -4.29
CA SER A 495 12.59 0.55 -5.49
C SER A 495 13.48 1.43 -6.38
N SER A 496 13.22 1.41 -7.70
CA SER A 496 13.91 2.29 -8.66
C SER A 496 13.02 3.49 -9.02
N ALA A 497 13.62 4.57 -9.52
CA ALA A 497 12.89 5.76 -10.02
C ALA A 497 11.89 5.43 -11.16
N ALA A 498 12.04 4.27 -11.80
CA ALA A 498 11.07 3.76 -12.77
C ALA A 498 9.70 3.45 -12.15
N ASP A 499 9.64 3.06 -10.86
CA ASP A 499 8.36 2.75 -10.17
C ASP A 499 7.54 4.01 -9.84
N SER A 500 8.17 5.18 -9.76
CA SER A 500 7.49 6.45 -9.44
C SER A 500 7.08 7.26 -10.67
N ALA A 501 7.59 6.93 -11.86
CA ALA A 501 7.29 7.61 -13.12
C ALA A 501 6.05 7.04 -13.85
N GLU A 502 5.51 5.90 -13.39
CA GLU A 502 4.32 5.25 -13.95
C GLU A 502 3.01 5.52 -13.15
N LYS A 503 3.05 6.45 -12.17
CA LYS A 503 1.85 6.86 -11.41
C LYS A 503 1.01 7.91 -12.15
#